data_AF-A0A3Q0G1T9-F1
#
_entry.id   AF-A0A3Q0G1T9-F1
#
_cell.length_a   1.000
_cell.length_b   1.000
_cell.length_c   1.000
_cell.angle_alpha   90.00
_cell.angle_beta   90.00
_cell.angle_gamma   90.00
#
_symmetry.space_group_name_H-M   'P 1'
#
loop_
_entity.id
_entity.type
_entity.pdbx_description
1 polymer ?
#
loop_
_entity_poly.entity_id
_entity_poly.type
_entity_poly.pdbx_seq_one_letter_code
_entity_poly.pdbx_strand_id
1 'polypeptide(L)'
;MEEKGLSPKFDTTFENAKPSKTHMALLELQRAGILKFLVSQNVDGLHVRSGFPRDKLSELHGNMFVEECVKCGKQYVRDTVVGSMGLKSTGRLCNVTKARGLRACRGKLIDTILDWEDSLPGRDLSLADEACRKADLSITLGTSLQIKPSGNLPLITKKRGGKLVIVNLQATKHDRQADLRIHGYVDEVMMKLMKHLGLEIPEWRGPVVVERAELVKPEEPLKPDPDALCPAKAESPSHHNGIMEGASGTCPGLGLVPKSRCDSVKQECPSPVAAKRRKAESLLT
;
A
#
# COMPACT_ATOMS: atom_id res chain seq x y z
N MET A 1 -19.47 -10.92 11.58
CA MET A 1 -19.48 -10.68 13.04
C MET A 1 -20.73 -9.90 13.42
N GLU A 2 -20.96 -8.75 12.78
CA GLU A 2 -22.16 -7.92 13.00
C GLU A 2 -23.47 -8.64 12.74
N GLU A 3 -23.60 -9.37 11.62
CA GLU A 3 -24.78 -10.21 11.35
C GLU A 3 -25.07 -11.26 12.45
N LYS A 4 -24.04 -11.61 13.23
CA LYS A 4 -24.13 -12.58 14.33
C LYS A 4 -24.25 -11.89 15.70
N GLY A 5 -24.37 -10.57 15.76
CA GLY A 5 -24.45 -9.78 17.00
C GLY A 5 -23.16 -9.80 17.84
N LEU A 6 -22.03 -10.22 17.25
CA LEU A 6 -20.77 -10.30 17.97
C LEU A 6 -20.03 -8.97 17.94
N SER A 7 -19.49 -8.57 19.09
CA SER A 7 -18.64 -7.37 19.19
C SER A 7 -17.25 -7.65 18.62
N PRO A 8 -16.66 -6.70 17.86
CA PRO A 8 -15.28 -6.82 17.42
C PRO A 8 -14.33 -6.75 18.62
N LYS A 9 -13.23 -7.50 18.54
CA LYS A 9 -12.14 -7.45 19.52
C LYS A 9 -11.03 -6.55 19.00
N PHE A 10 -10.53 -5.66 19.86
CA PHE A 10 -9.37 -4.83 19.59
C PHE A 10 -8.21 -5.26 20.47
N ASP A 11 -7.06 -5.59 19.86
CA ASP A 11 -5.85 -5.99 20.59
C ASP A 11 -4.92 -4.79 20.89
N THR A 12 -5.24 -3.59 20.38
CA THR A 12 -4.52 -2.33 20.64
C THR A 12 -5.47 -1.13 20.57
N THR A 13 -5.08 -0.01 21.20
CA THR A 13 -5.71 1.30 20.94
C THR A 13 -5.09 1.97 19.71
N PHE A 14 -5.73 2.99 19.16
CA PHE A 14 -5.21 3.75 18.02
C PHE A 14 -3.86 4.42 18.34
N GLU A 15 -3.67 4.95 19.54
CA GLU A 15 -2.43 5.61 19.97
C GLU A 15 -1.25 4.63 20.05
N ASN A 16 -1.52 3.39 20.46
CA ASN A 16 -0.50 2.35 20.64
C ASN A 16 -0.28 1.49 19.38
N ALA A 17 -1.19 1.57 18.41
CA ALA A 17 -1.08 0.85 17.16
C ALA A 17 0.20 1.28 16.40
N LYS A 18 0.93 0.28 15.90
CA LYS A 18 2.16 0.47 15.14
C LYS A 18 1.88 0.24 13.65
N PRO A 19 2.48 1.04 12.74
CA PRO A 19 2.40 0.76 11.31
C PRO A 19 2.89 -0.66 11.01
N SER A 20 2.13 -1.39 10.19
CA SER A 20 2.50 -2.75 9.77
C SER A 20 3.67 -2.74 8.79
N LYS A 21 4.16 -3.94 8.40
CA LYS A 21 5.19 -4.06 7.36
C LYS A 21 4.72 -3.47 6.03
N THR A 22 3.44 -3.64 5.69
CA THR A 22 2.83 -3.00 4.51
C THR A 22 2.89 -1.47 4.57
N HIS A 23 2.57 -0.84 5.72
CA HIS A 23 2.65 0.61 5.86
C HIS A 23 4.07 1.12 5.61
N MET A 24 5.06 0.46 6.22
CA MET A 24 6.47 0.84 6.06
C MET A 24 7.00 0.55 4.65
N ALA A 25 6.52 -0.51 4.00
CA ALA A 25 6.84 -0.79 2.59
C ALA A 25 6.28 0.30 1.65
N LEU A 26 5.05 0.76 1.87
CA LEU A 26 4.45 1.85 1.09
C LEU A 26 5.22 3.16 1.25
N LEU A 27 5.70 3.47 2.46
CA LEU A 27 6.59 4.60 2.71
C LEU A 27 7.88 4.49 1.88
N GLU A 28 8.52 3.33 1.87
CA GLU A 28 9.75 3.15 1.11
C GLU A 28 9.53 3.20 -0.40
N LEU A 29 8.45 2.58 -0.90
CA LEU A 29 8.08 2.68 -2.31
C LEU A 29 7.84 4.12 -2.74
N GLN A 30 7.28 4.96 -1.86
CA GLN A 30 7.14 6.40 -2.13
C GLN A 30 8.51 7.07 -2.21
N ARG A 31 9.39 6.81 -1.23
CA ARG A 31 10.75 7.39 -1.19
C ARG A 31 11.59 7.00 -2.41
N ALA A 32 11.49 5.76 -2.84
CA ALA A 32 12.13 5.25 -4.06
C ALA A 32 11.48 5.79 -5.36
N GLY A 33 10.43 6.61 -5.26
CA GLY A 33 9.75 7.19 -6.41
C GLY A 33 8.89 6.20 -7.21
N ILE A 34 8.68 4.98 -6.71
CA ILE A 34 7.87 3.93 -7.35
C ILE A 34 6.38 4.21 -7.12
N LEU A 35 5.99 4.48 -5.87
CA LEU A 35 4.62 4.82 -5.51
C LEU A 35 4.37 6.32 -5.72
N LYS A 36 3.45 6.67 -6.63
CA LYS A 36 3.16 8.06 -7.00
C LYS A 36 2.14 8.73 -6.09
N PHE A 37 1.16 7.97 -5.61
CA PHE A 37 0.09 8.47 -4.75
C PHE A 37 -0.54 7.32 -3.97
N LEU A 38 -1.02 7.60 -2.76
CA LEU A 38 -1.71 6.65 -1.89
C LEU A 38 -3.13 7.14 -1.59
N VAL A 39 -4.10 6.29 -1.83
CA VAL A 39 -5.51 6.54 -1.51
C VAL A 39 -5.93 5.57 -0.41
N SER A 40 -6.35 6.07 0.74
CA SER A 40 -6.75 5.24 1.88
C SER A 40 -8.21 5.47 2.28
N GLN A 41 -8.84 4.40 2.72
CA GLN A 41 -10.16 4.38 3.37
C GLN A 41 -10.03 4.24 4.89
N ASN A 42 -8.82 4.01 5.40
CA ASN A 42 -8.59 3.79 6.81
C ASN A 42 -8.66 5.11 7.58
N VAL A 43 -9.27 5.07 8.76
CA VAL A 43 -9.31 6.20 9.70
C VAL A 43 -8.27 6.10 10.82
N ASP A 44 -7.51 5.00 10.87
CA ASP A 44 -6.58 4.68 11.96
C ASP A 44 -5.36 5.63 12.09
N GLY A 45 -5.12 6.46 11.08
CA GLY A 45 -4.01 7.42 11.03
C GLY A 45 -2.61 6.83 10.90
N LEU A 46 -2.48 5.52 10.66
CA LEU A 46 -1.18 4.83 10.63
C LEU A 46 -0.33 5.25 9.43
N HIS A 47 -0.91 5.61 8.29
CA HIS A 47 -0.13 6.17 7.17
C HIS A 47 0.55 7.47 7.57
N VAL A 48 -0.19 8.44 8.11
CA VAL A 48 0.40 9.71 8.58
C VAL A 48 1.44 9.44 9.65
N ARG A 49 1.11 8.64 10.68
CA ARG A 49 2.01 8.33 11.81
C ARG A 49 3.25 7.50 11.42
N SER A 50 3.22 6.82 10.28
CA SER A 50 4.40 6.13 9.74
C SER A 50 5.45 7.08 9.15
N GLY A 51 5.07 8.35 8.93
CA GLY A 51 5.88 9.33 8.21
C GLY A 51 5.60 9.38 6.70
N PHE A 52 4.50 8.77 6.23
CA PHE A 52 4.08 8.88 4.83
C PHE A 52 3.67 10.33 4.52
N PRO A 53 4.15 10.93 3.42
CA PRO A 53 3.93 12.35 3.17
C PRO A 53 2.47 12.66 2.82
N ARG A 54 1.90 13.64 3.52
CA ARG A 54 0.47 14.01 3.41
C ARG A 54 0.09 14.61 2.06
N ASP A 55 1.02 15.21 1.33
CA ASP A 55 0.77 15.70 -0.04
C ASP A 55 0.70 14.59 -1.11
N LYS A 56 1.03 13.34 -0.74
CA LYS A 56 0.90 12.14 -1.57
C LYS A 56 -0.16 11.17 -1.05
N LEU A 57 -0.98 11.59 -0.09
CA LEU A 57 -2.00 10.79 0.56
C LEU A 57 -3.37 11.46 0.42
N SER A 58 -4.39 10.67 0.10
CA SER A 58 -5.80 11.03 0.27
C SER A 58 -6.44 10.16 1.36
N GLU A 59 -6.92 10.78 2.43
CA GLU A 59 -7.60 10.13 3.55
C GLU A 59 -9.13 10.26 3.37
N LEU A 60 -9.70 9.39 2.54
CA LEU A 60 -11.05 9.58 2.00
C LEU A 60 -12.17 9.51 3.04
N HIS A 61 -11.93 8.86 4.17
CA HIS A 61 -12.91 8.66 5.24
C HIS A 61 -12.54 9.39 6.54
N GLY A 62 -11.52 10.25 6.47
CA GLY A 62 -10.99 10.98 7.63
C GLY A 62 -9.84 10.26 8.32
N ASN A 63 -9.42 10.83 9.44
CA ASN A 63 -8.36 10.31 10.29
C ASN A 63 -8.65 10.63 11.76
N MET A 64 -8.61 9.63 12.64
CA MET A 64 -8.94 9.74 14.06
C MET A 64 -8.08 10.76 14.81
N PHE A 65 -6.92 11.11 14.28
CA PHE A 65 -5.96 12.07 14.83
C PHE A 65 -6.05 13.46 14.19
N VAL A 66 -6.93 13.67 13.21
CA VAL A 66 -7.02 14.93 12.46
C VAL A 66 -8.33 15.65 12.76
N GLU A 67 -8.19 16.92 13.13
CA GLU A 67 -9.30 17.87 13.23
C GLU A 67 -9.10 19.06 12.28
N GLU A 68 -10.19 19.60 11.77
CA GLU A 68 -10.19 20.66 10.77
C GLU A 68 -10.95 21.90 11.24
N CYS A 69 -10.42 23.07 10.91
CA CYS A 69 -11.12 24.32 11.17
C CYS A 69 -12.19 24.63 10.13
N VAL A 70 -13.46 24.66 10.54
CA VAL A 70 -14.61 24.98 9.68
C VAL A 70 -14.57 26.37 9.03
N LYS A 71 -13.71 27.28 9.52
CA LYS A 71 -13.60 28.65 8.98
C LYS A 71 -12.49 28.81 7.95
N CYS A 72 -11.40 28.05 8.04
CA CYS A 72 -10.21 28.28 7.23
C CYS A 72 -9.60 27.01 6.61
N GLY A 73 -10.19 25.84 6.86
CA GLY A 73 -9.73 24.56 6.34
C GLY A 73 -8.38 24.10 6.90
N LYS A 74 -7.77 24.83 7.86
CA LYS A 74 -6.53 24.37 8.49
C LYS A 74 -6.80 23.09 9.27
N GLN A 75 -6.09 22.03 8.89
CA GLN A 75 -6.04 20.78 9.62
C GLN A 75 -4.93 20.77 10.67
N TYR A 76 -5.18 20.04 11.75
CA TYR A 76 -4.26 19.79 12.86
C TYR A 76 -4.16 18.28 13.06
N VAL A 77 -2.94 17.75 12.97
CA VAL A 77 -2.65 16.36 13.34
C VAL A 77 -2.29 16.34 14.82
N ARG A 78 -2.96 15.49 15.60
CA ARG A 78 -2.78 15.34 17.04
C ARG A 78 -2.01 14.05 17.36
N ASP A 79 -1.45 14.00 18.56
CA ASP A 79 -0.76 12.83 19.11
C ASP A 79 -1.73 11.78 19.65
N THR A 80 -2.89 12.23 20.16
CA THR A 80 -4.02 11.40 20.61
C THR A 80 -5.21 11.49 19.66
N VAL A 81 -6.15 10.55 19.75
CA VAL A 81 -7.40 10.68 18.99
C VAL A 81 -8.16 11.97 19.37
N VAL A 82 -8.86 12.55 18.40
CA VAL A 82 -9.52 13.86 18.50
C VAL A 82 -10.69 13.85 19.49
N GLY A 83 -11.32 12.70 19.69
CA GLY A 83 -12.35 12.46 20.72
C GLY A 83 -13.80 12.58 20.25
N SER A 84 -14.05 12.80 18.96
CA SER A 84 -15.39 12.81 18.35
C SER A 84 -15.39 12.14 16.97
N MET A 85 -16.58 11.82 16.45
CA MET A 85 -16.79 11.24 15.12
C MET A 85 -18.08 11.80 14.49
N GLY A 86 -18.13 11.87 13.17
CA GLY A 86 -19.28 12.37 12.40
C GLY A 86 -19.23 13.88 12.22
N LEU A 87 -18.04 14.42 11.93
CA LEU A 87 -17.79 15.85 11.67
C LEU A 87 -18.25 16.77 12.81
N LYS A 88 -18.10 16.31 14.06
CA LYS A 88 -18.57 17.00 15.26
C LYS A 88 -17.51 17.93 15.82
N SER A 89 -17.99 18.96 16.53
CA SER A 89 -17.12 19.91 17.22
C SER A 89 -16.30 19.22 18.31
N THR A 90 -14.99 19.45 18.28
CA THR A 90 -14.03 18.83 19.21
C THR A 90 -13.85 19.63 20.50
N GLY A 91 -14.46 20.82 20.58
CA GLY A 91 -14.34 21.76 21.68
C GLY A 91 -13.13 22.69 21.57
N ARG A 92 -12.19 22.43 20.64
CA ARG A 92 -11.01 23.26 20.40
C ARG A 92 -11.28 24.37 19.37
N LEU A 93 -10.43 25.39 19.38
CA LEU A 93 -10.49 26.53 18.47
C LEU A 93 -9.21 26.66 17.65
N CYS A 94 -9.35 27.07 16.40
CA CYS A 94 -8.26 27.32 15.48
C CYS A 94 -7.37 28.49 15.94
N ASN A 95 -6.05 28.26 15.98
CA ASN A 95 -5.05 29.23 16.41
C ASN A 95 -4.32 29.93 15.24
N VAL A 96 -4.67 29.64 13.98
CA VAL A 96 -4.04 30.28 12.81
C VAL A 96 -4.15 31.80 12.89
N THR A 97 -3.01 32.47 12.90
CA THR A 97 -2.91 33.93 12.77
C THR A 97 -3.06 34.34 11.31
N LYS A 98 -4.06 35.16 10.99
CA LYS A 98 -4.27 35.64 9.61
C LYS A 98 -3.12 36.58 9.20
N ALA A 99 -2.77 36.60 7.91
CA ALA A 99 -1.66 37.39 7.37
C ALA A 99 -1.68 38.90 7.72
N ARG A 100 -2.86 39.48 7.98
CA ARG A 100 -2.99 40.88 8.45
C ARG A 100 -2.69 41.07 9.94
N GLY A 101 -2.23 40.04 10.66
CA GLY A 101 -1.66 40.09 12.01
C GLY A 101 -2.61 40.41 13.17
N LEU A 102 -3.81 40.94 12.91
CA LEU A 102 -4.63 41.55 13.97
C LEU A 102 -5.33 40.54 14.88
N ARG A 103 -5.78 39.36 14.40
CA ARG A 103 -6.51 38.36 15.19
C ARG A 103 -6.34 36.93 14.68
N ALA A 104 -6.29 35.96 15.61
CA ALA A 104 -6.37 34.53 15.30
C ALA A 104 -7.74 34.15 14.72
N CYS A 105 -7.79 33.09 13.92
CA CYS A 105 -8.99 32.61 13.23
C CYS A 105 -10.14 32.29 14.20
N ARG A 106 -9.85 31.55 15.28
CA ARG A 106 -10.81 31.11 16.30
C ARG A 106 -12.06 30.43 15.73
N GLY A 107 -11.94 29.77 14.58
CA GLY A 107 -12.98 28.87 14.09
C GLY A 107 -13.06 27.61 14.93
N LYS A 108 -14.26 27.04 15.09
CA LYS A 108 -14.44 25.74 15.75
C LYS A 108 -13.64 24.68 14.97
N LEU A 109 -13.00 23.78 15.70
CA LEU A 109 -12.41 22.58 15.12
C LEU A 109 -13.44 21.46 15.16
N ILE A 110 -13.53 20.70 14.07
CA ILE A 110 -14.36 19.50 13.95
C ILE A 110 -13.46 18.29 13.67
N ASP A 111 -13.88 17.08 14.07
CA ASP A 111 -13.21 15.87 13.59
C ASP A 111 -13.41 15.68 12.08
N THR A 112 -12.63 14.78 11.48
CA THR A 112 -12.69 14.48 10.05
C THR A 112 -13.37 13.16 9.72
N ILE A 113 -13.89 12.45 10.73
CA ILE A 113 -14.49 11.13 10.56
C ILE A 113 -15.88 11.28 9.96
N LEU A 114 -16.09 10.63 8.82
CA LEU A 114 -17.37 10.65 8.14
C LEU A 114 -18.37 9.70 8.82
N ASP A 115 -19.61 10.15 8.98
CA ASP A 115 -20.76 9.28 9.20
C ASP A 115 -21.32 8.81 7.84
N TRP A 116 -22.31 7.91 7.86
CA TRP A 116 -22.85 7.26 6.67
C TRP A 116 -23.41 8.22 5.60
N GLU A 117 -23.96 9.35 6.03
CA GLU A 117 -24.61 10.34 5.16
C GLU A 117 -23.64 11.44 4.70
N ASP A 118 -22.42 11.48 5.25
CA ASP A 118 -21.47 12.53 4.95
C ASP A 118 -20.83 12.35 3.58
N SER A 119 -20.61 13.48 2.90
CA SER A 119 -19.87 13.50 1.64
C SER A 119 -18.37 13.38 1.89
N LEU A 120 -17.67 12.71 0.98
CA LEU A 120 -16.21 12.63 1.04
C LEU A 120 -15.55 14.03 0.94
N PRO A 121 -14.38 14.23 1.57
CA PRO A 121 -13.62 15.47 1.46
C PRO A 121 -13.28 15.78 0.00
N GLY A 122 -13.80 16.89 -0.52
CA GLY A 122 -13.71 17.23 -1.95
C GLY A 122 -12.27 17.35 -2.46
N ARG A 123 -11.35 17.86 -1.64
CA ARG A 123 -9.92 17.95 -1.99
C ARG A 123 -9.31 16.55 -2.18
N ASP A 124 -9.43 15.71 -1.17
CA ASP A 124 -8.83 14.37 -1.16
C ASP A 124 -9.44 13.46 -2.22
N LEU A 125 -10.76 13.54 -2.43
CA LEU A 125 -11.42 12.82 -3.52
C LEU A 125 -10.94 13.29 -4.89
N SER A 126 -10.77 14.60 -5.09
CA SER A 126 -10.27 15.14 -6.37
C SER A 126 -8.85 14.69 -6.67
N LEU A 127 -7.95 14.74 -5.67
CA LEU A 127 -6.58 14.28 -5.80
C LEU A 127 -6.51 12.77 -6.06
N ALA A 128 -7.34 11.97 -5.38
CA ALA A 128 -7.41 10.53 -5.59
C ALA A 128 -7.94 10.18 -6.99
N ASP A 129 -8.98 10.85 -7.46
CA ASP A 129 -9.52 10.70 -8.82
C ASP A 129 -8.46 11.07 -9.87
N GLU A 130 -7.77 12.21 -9.71
CA GLU A 130 -6.70 12.64 -10.62
C GLU A 130 -5.55 11.62 -10.65
N ALA A 131 -5.10 11.14 -9.49
CA ALA A 131 -4.05 10.12 -9.41
C ALA A 131 -4.46 8.83 -10.12
N CYS A 132 -5.68 8.32 -9.87
CA CYS A 132 -6.19 7.13 -10.54
C CYS A 132 -6.36 7.33 -12.06
N ARG A 133 -6.66 8.55 -12.53
CA ARG A 133 -6.74 8.87 -13.97
C ARG A 133 -5.38 8.85 -14.68
N LYS A 134 -4.31 9.19 -13.97
CA LYS A 134 -2.94 9.25 -14.50
C LYS A 134 -2.19 7.92 -14.35
N ALA A 135 -2.61 7.09 -13.41
CA ALA A 135 -1.98 5.80 -13.16
C ALA A 135 -2.10 4.86 -14.36
N ASP A 136 -1.00 4.18 -14.66
CA ASP A 136 -0.93 3.00 -15.51
C ASP A 136 -1.11 1.69 -14.72
N LEU A 137 -0.93 1.75 -13.39
CA LEU A 137 -1.14 0.64 -12.46
C LEU A 137 -1.82 1.13 -11.18
N SER A 138 -2.94 0.49 -10.82
CA SER A 138 -3.58 0.61 -9.51
C SER A 138 -3.48 -0.72 -8.76
N ILE A 139 -3.00 -0.69 -7.53
CA ILE A 139 -2.91 -1.86 -6.64
C ILE A 139 -3.82 -1.60 -5.42
N THR A 140 -4.73 -2.52 -5.14
CA THR A 140 -5.56 -2.47 -3.92
C THR A 140 -5.02 -3.46 -2.89
N LEU A 141 -4.93 -3.02 -1.64
CA LEU A 141 -4.40 -3.81 -0.52
C LEU A 141 -5.44 -3.83 0.61
N GLY A 142 -5.99 -5.00 0.93
CA GLY A 142 -6.81 -5.18 2.14
C GLY A 142 -8.15 -4.44 2.14
N THR A 143 -8.80 -4.29 0.98
CA THR A 143 -10.11 -3.63 0.84
C THR A 143 -11.07 -4.51 0.05
N SER A 144 -12.32 -4.62 0.52
CA SER A 144 -13.40 -5.32 -0.20
C SER A 144 -13.95 -4.52 -1.39
N LEU A 145 -13.55 -3.24 -1.51
CA LEU A 145 -13.97 -2.29 -2.55
C LEU A 145 -15.48 -2.03 -2.62
N GLN A 146 -16.21 -2.26 -1.52
CA GLN A 146 -17.66 -2.16 -1.51
C GLN A 146 -18.18 -0.72 -1.45
N ILE A 147 -17.51 0.13 -0.66
CA ILE A 147 -17.90 1.51 -0.38
C ILE A 147 -17.65 2.39 -1.60
N LYS A 148 -18.67 3.17 -2.01
CA LYS A 148 -18.56 4.13 -3.12
C LYS A 148 -18.43 5.56 -2.56
N PRO A 149 -17.71 6.45 -3.25
CA PRO A 149 -16.97 6.24 -4.50
C PRO A 149 -15.61 5.56 -4.32
N SER A 150 -15.07 5.45 -3.10
CA SER A 150 -13.69 5.00 -2.81
C SER A 150 -13.30 3.70 -3.51
N GLY A 151 -14.10 2.64 -3.35
CA GLY A 151 -13.86 1.33 -3.96
C GLY A 151 -13.95 1.31 -5.48
N ASN A 152 -14.54 2.33 -6.11
CA ASN A 152 -14.59 2.44 -7.58
C ASN A 152 -13.38 3.17 -8.16
N LEU A 153 -12.60 3.90 -7.36
CA LEU A 153 -11.46 4.68 -7.85
C LEU A 153 -10.44 3.84 -8.64
N PRO A 154 -10.06 2.62 -8.21
CA PRO A 154 -9.12 1.78 -8.99
C PRO A 154 -9.64 1.40 -10.39
N LEU A 155 -10.96 1.40 -10.61
CA LEU A 155 -11.53 1.14 -11.94
C LEU A 155 -11.29 2.29 -12.92
N ILE A 156 -11.02 3.50 -12.44
CA ILE A 156 -10.70 4.64 -13.29
C ILE A 156 -9.41 4.37 -14.05
N THR A 157 -8.39 3.84 -13.37
CA THR A 157 -7.14 3.39 -13.98
C THR A 157 -7.39 2.37 -15.08
N LYS A 158 -8.20 1.34 -14.78
CA LYS A 158 -8.56 0.29 -15.73
C LYS A 158 -9.27 0.83 -16.98
N LYS A 159 -10.21 1.75 -16.80
CA LYS A 159 -10.96 2.39 -17.90
C LYS A 159 -10.08 3.24 -18.82
N ARG A 160 -8.90 3.65 -18.37
CA ARG A 160 -7.92 4.43 -19.13
C ARG A 160 -6.80 3.58 -19.73
N GLY A 161 -6.95 2.26 -19.72
CA GLY A 161 -5.96 1.33 -20.29
C GLY A 161 -4.89 0.85 -19.30
N GLY A 162 -4.91 1.36 -18.06
CA GLY A 162 -4.04 0.87 -16.99
C GLY A 162 -4.43 -0.52 -16.48
N LYS A 163 -3.60 -1.04 -15.58
CA LYS A 163 -3.74 -2.36 -14.94
C LYS A 163 -4.30 -2.23 -13.54
N LEU A 164 -5.06 -3.23 -13.12
CA LEU A 164 -5.60 -3.35 -11.76
C LEU A 164 -5.12 -4.64 -11.12
N VAL A 165 -4.41 -4.52 -9.99
CA VAL A 165 -4.02 -5.63 -9.12
C VAL A 165 -4.82 -5.55 -7.83
N ILE A 166 -5.38 -6.69 -7.39
CA ILE A 166 -6.12 -6.78 -6.13
C ILE A 166 -5.42 -7.77 -5.21
N VAL A 167 -5.02 -7.31 -4.03
CA VAL A 167 -4.46 -8.13 -2.95
C VAL A 167 -5.42 -8.11 -1.77
N ASN A 168 -6.12 -9.22 -1.55
CA ASN A 168 -7.09 -9.34 -0.46
C ASN A 168 -7.30 -10.80 -0.07
N LEU A 169 -7.60 -11.07 1.20
CA LEU A 169 -7.93 -12.43 1.65
C LEU A 169 -9.32 -12.87 1.16
N GLN A 170 -10.28 -11.94 1.16
CA GLN A 170 -11.66 -12.19 0.76
C GLN A 170 -11.92 -11.74 -0.68
N ALA A 171 -13.00 -12.24 -1.28
CA ALA A 171 -13.50 -11.74 -2.54
C ALA A 171 -13.79 -10.23 -2.47
N THR A 172 -13.57 -9.52 -3.57
CA THR A 172 -13.84 -8.08 -3.67
C THR A 172 -14.92 -7.80 -4.69
N LYS A 173 -15.55 -6.63 -4.58
CA LYS A 173 -16.59 -6.18 -5.51
C LYS A 173 -16.14 -6.17 -6.98
N HIS A 174 -14.84 -5.98 -7.22
CA HIS A 174 -14.28 -5.75 -8.54
C HIS A 174 -13.30 -6.82 -8.99
N ASP A 175 -13.40 -8.04 -8.45
CA ASP A 175 -12.50 -9.15 -8.79
C ASP A 175 -12.44 -9.41 -10.30
N ARG A 176 -13.58 -9.34 -11.00
CA ARG A 176 -13.66 -9.61 -12.45
C ARG A 176 -12.90 -8.60 -13.31
N GLN A 177 -12.63 -7.41 -12.79
CA GLN A 177 -11.96 -6.33 -13.49
C GLN A 177 -10.43 -6.34 -13.29
N ALA A 178 -9.94 -7.11 -12.32
CA ALA A 178 -8.51 -7.19 -12.01
C ALA A 178 -7.74 -7.98 -13.07
N ASP A 179 -6.57 -7.46 -13.46
CA ASP A 179 -5.58 -8.16 -14.27
C ASP A 179 -4.83 -9.23 -13.47
N LEU A 180 -4.65 -9.00 -12.16
CA LEU A 180 -4.04 -9.94 -11.24
C LEU A 180 -4.78 -9.91 -9.90
N ARG A 181 -5.07 -11.09 -9.34
CA ARG A 181 -5.64 -11.26 -8.00
C ARG A 181 -4.69 -12.10 -7.17
N ILE A 182 -4.33 -11.61 -5.99
CA ILE A 182 -3.47 -12.28 -5.03
C ILE A 182 -4.27 -12.47 -3.74
N HIS A 183 -4.55 -13.72 -3.40
CA HIS A 183 -5.21 -14.07 -2.14
C HIS A 183 -4.16 -14.42 -1.09
N GLY A 184 -3.90 -13.49 -0.17
CA GLY A 184 -2.90 -13.68 0.87
C GLY A 184 -2.82 -12.49 1.83
N TYR A 185 -2.06 -12.65 2.90
CA TYR A 185 -1.78 -11.57 3.84
C TYR A 185 -0.96 -10.47 3.16
N VAL A 186 -1.42 -9.22 3.24
CA VAL A 186 -0.76 -8.08 2.58
C VAL A 186 0.69 -7.91 3.03
N ASP A 187 0.99 -8.15 4.31
CA ASP A 187 2.36 -8.08 4.81
C ASP A 187 3.28 -9.10 4.15
N GLU A 188 2.83 -10.34 3.91
CA GLU A 188 3.63 -11.35 3.21
C GLU A 188 3.87 -10.98 1.75
N VAL A 189 2.82 -10.50 1.07
CA VAL A 189 2.90 -10.08 -0.33
C VAL A 189 3.85 -8.90 -0.47
N MET A 190 3.72 -7.88 0.38
CA MET A 190 4.57 -6.69 0.34
C MET A 190 6.02 -7.00 0.72
N MET A 191 6.27 -7.86 1.71
CA MET A 191 7.64 -8.30 2.04
C MET A 191 8.32 -9.00 0.85
N LYS A 192 7.60 -9.88 0.14
CA LYS A 192 8.13 -10.52 -1.07
C LYS A 192 8.35 -9.52 -2.20
N LEU A 193 7.41 -8.61 -2.43
CA LEU A 193 7.53 -7.55 -3.44
C LEU A 193 8.76 -6.67 -3.17
N MET A 194 8.95 -6.21 -1.94
CA MET A 194 10.10 -5.39 -1.54
C MET A 194 11.42 -6.13 -1.78
N LYS A 195 11.48 -7.44 -1.46
CA LYS A 195 12.64 -8.29 -1.77
C LYS A 195 12.91 -8.37 -3.28
N HIS A 196 11.88 -8.53 -4.11
CA HIS A 196 12.04 -8.57 -5.57
C HIS A 196 12.49 -7.23 -6.16
N LEU A 197 12.10 -6.12 -5.53
CA LEU A 197 12.53 -4.77 -5.93
C LEU A 197 13.91 -4.38 -5.38
N GLY A 198 14.54 -5.23 -4.55
CA GLY A 198 15.81 -4.91 -3.90
C GLY A 198 15.72 -3.77 -2.88
N LEU A 199 14.53 -3.53 -2.30
CA LEU A 199 14.28 -2.46 -1.33
C LEU A 199 14.11 -3.01 0.08
N GLU A 200 14.76 -2.37 1.06
CA GLU A 200 14.60 -2.71 2.47
C GLU A 200 13.38 -2.03 3.07
N ILE A 201 12.60 -2.73 3.91
CA ILE A 201 11.48 -2.11 4.63
C ILE A 201 12.04 -1.35 5.84
N PRO A 202 11.86 -0.02 5.93
CA PRO A 202 12.42 0.78 7.01
C PRO A 202 11.79 0.43 8.36
N GLU A 203 12.59 0.57 9.42
CA GLU A 203 12.13 0.44 10.80
C GLU A 203 11.33 1.68 11.24
N TRP A 204 10.19 1.47 11.89
CA TRP A 204 9.40 2.55 12.48
C TRP A 204 9.96 2.93 13.86
N ARG A 205 10.31 4.22 14.03
CA ARG A 205 10.93 4.74 15.26
C ARG A 205 9.98 5.55 16.15
N GLY A 206 8.70 5.60 15.81
CA GLY A 206 7.67 6.36 16.53
C GLY A 206 6.86 7.27 15.59
N PRO A 207 5.78 7.89 16.09
CA PRO A 207 4.91 8.73 15.29
C PRO A 207 5.67 9.94 14.72
N VAL A 208 5.61 10.13 13.40
CA VAL A 208 6.21 11.27 12.71
C VAL A 208 5.21 11.79 11.68
N VAL A 209 5.01 13.10 11.62
CA VAL A 209 4.15 13.74 10.60
C VAL A 209 5.02 14.39 9.54
N VAL A 210 4.82 14.01 8.28
CA VAL A 210 5.51 14.59 7.12
C VAL A 210 4.49 15.27 6.22
N GLU A 211 4.52 16.60 6.12
CA GLU A 211 3.53 17.34 5.34
C GLU A 211 3.76 17.23 3.82
N ARG A 212 5.02 17.13 3.38
CA ARG A 212 5.38 17.08 1.96
C ARG A 212 6.48 16.07 1.68
N ALA A 213 6.34 15.35 0.57
CA ALA A 213 7.37 14.46 0.08
C ALA A 213 8.64 15.25 -0.27
N GLU A 214 9.81 14.70 0.07
CA GLU A 214 11.07 15.21 -0.45
C GLU A 214 11.12 15.01 -1.98
N LEU A 215 11.69 15.99 -2.68
CA LEU A 215 11.87 15.88 -4.13
C LEU A 215 12.87 14.76 -4.42
N VAL A 216 12.38 13.66 -5.00
CA VAL A 216 13.25 12.61 -5.55
C VAL A 216 14.06 13.26 -6.67
N LYS A 217 15.40 13.34 -6.48
CA LYS A 217 16.29 13.70 -7.59
C LYS A 217 16.09 12.65 -8.67
N PRO A 218 16.01 13.01 -9.96
CA PRO A 218 15.82 12.02 -11.02
C PRO A 218 17.00 11.06 -11.00
N GLU A 219 16.78 9.84 -10.51
CA GLU A 219 17.68 8.70 -10.71
C GLU A 219 17.21 7.92 -11.94
N GLU A 220 18.18 7.37 -12.66
CA GLU A 220 17.96 6.61 -13.89
C GLU A 220 16.99 5.45 -13.66
N PRO A 221 16.11 5.13 -14.62
CA PRO A 221 15.15 4.05 -14.48
C PRO A 221 15.85 2.73 -14.12
N LEU A 222 15.36 2.08 -13.07
CA LEU A 222 15.71 0.71 -12.68
C LEU A 222 15.65 -0.17 -13.93
N LYS A 223 16.83 -0.59 -14.42
CA LYS A 223 16.91 -1.52 -15.54
C LYS A 223 16.38 -2.87 -15.06
N PRO A 224 15.44 -3.50 -15.79
CA PRO A 224 15.06 -4.87 -15.48
C PRO A 224 16.30 -5.76 -15.56
N ASP A 225 16.46 -6.63 -14.56
CA ASP A 225 17.52 -7.62 -14.52
C ASP A 225 17.37 -8.57 -15.73
N PRO A 226 18.35 -8.61 -16.65
CA PRO A 226 18.30 -9.51 -17.81
C PRO A 226 18.34 -10.99 -17.41
N ASP A 227 18.70 -11.33 -16.17
CA ASP A 227 18.81 -12.70 -15.67
C ASP A 227 17.53 -13.21 -14.97
N ALA A 228 16.43 -12.45 -15.02
CA ALA A 228 15.12 -12.97 -14.62
C ALA A 228 14.61 -13.98 -15.68
N LEU A 229 15.16 -15.20 -15.64
CA LEU A 229 14.74 -16.32 -16.49
C LEU A 229 13.22 -16.53 -16.41
N CYS A 230 12.53 -16.26 -17.52
CA CYS A 230 11.25 -16.89 -17.82
C CYS A 230 11.46 -18.42 -17.91
N PRO A 231 10.61 -19.25 -17.29
CA PRO A 231 10.66 -20.69 -17.54
C PRO A 231 10.39 -20.93 -19.03
N ALA A 232 11.33 -21.61 -19.68
CA ALA A 232 11.30 -21.93 -21.09
C ALA A 232 9.99 -22.61 -21.48
N LYS A 233 9.37 -22.12 -22.56
CA LYS A 233 8.29 -22.79 -23.27
C LYS A 233 8.79 -24.18 -23.69
N ALA A 234 8.03 -25.22 -23.33
CA ALA A 234 8.22 -26.54 -23.92
C ALA A 234 7.93 -26.45 -25.42
N GLU A 235 8.96 -26.66 -26.24
CA GLU A 235 8.80 -26.86 -27.67
C GLU A 235 8.34 -28.29 -27.96
N SER A 236 7.28 -28.39 -28.74
CA SER A 236 6.71 -29.61 -29.31
C SER A 236 7.65 -30.22 -30.36
N PRO A 237 7.90 -31.54 -30.38
CA PRO A 237 8.60 -32.17 -31.50
C PRO A 237 7.67 -32.28 -32.70
N SER A 238 8.11 -31.67 -33.81
CA SER A 238 7.50 -31.75 -35.13
C SER A 238 7.62 -33.15 -35.75
N HIS A 239 6.59 -33.49 -36.51
CA HIS A 239 6.38 -34.69 -37.32
C HIS A 239 7.60 -35.20 -38.10
N HIS A 240 7.92 -36.49 -37.94
CA HIS A 240 8.56 -37.30 -38.96
C HIS A 240 7.54 -38.29 -39.52
N ASN A 241 7.20 -38.14 -40.80
CA ASN A 241 6.48 -39.14 -41.58
C ASN A 241 7.45 -40.23 -42.05
N GLY A 242 7.20 -41.46 -41.62
CA GLY A 242 7.83 -42.67 -42.14
C GLY A 242 6.85 -43.82 -42.02
N ILE A 243 6.17 -44.13 -43.11
CA ILE A 243 5.29 -45.30 -43.29
C ILE A 243 6.20 -46.52 -43.50
N MET A 244 6.05 -47.57 -42.69
CA MET A 244 6.10 -48.98 -43.12
C MET A 244 5.53 -49.91 -42.04
N GLU A 245 5.06 -51.05 -42.52
CA GLU A 245 4.06 -51.98 -41.97
C GLU A 245 4.55 -52.90 -40.83
N GLY A 246 3.57 -53.40 -40.05
CA GLY A 246 3.48 -54.85 -39.80
C GLY A 246 3.96 -55.45 -38.48
N ALA A 247 3.03 -56.15 -37.81
CA ALA A 247 3.20 -57.32 -36.92
C ALA A 247 3.34 -57.15 -35.38
N SER A 248 2.23 -57.50 -34.72
CA SER A 248 2.05 -58.32 -33.50
C SER A 248 3.21 -58.57 -32.52
N GLY A 249 2.97 -58.38 -31.22
CA GLY A 249 3.73 -59.04 -30.16
C GLY A 249 3.49 -58.47 -28.75
N THR A 250 3.18 -59.36 -27.80
CA THR A 250 2.81 -59.18 -26.39
C THR A 250 3.94 -58.77 -25.41
N CYS A 251 3.59 -58.10 -24.30
CA CYS A 251 4.31 -57.78 -23.03
C CYS A 251 5.07 -58.95 -22.33
N PRO A 252 5.74 -58.79 -21.15
CA PRO A 252 6.42 -57.64 -20.46
C PRO A 252 7.81 -57.99 -19.81
N GLY A 253 8.52 -57.02 -19.20
CA GLY A 253 9.64 -57.33 -18.27
C GLY A 253 10.47 -56.16 -17.70
N LEU A 254 10.24 -55.86 -16.41
CA LEU A 254 11.15 -55.44 -15.31
C LEU A 254 12.51 -54.72 -15.58
N GLY A 255 12.74 -53.63 -14.82
CA GLY A 255 13.95 -53.55 -13.97
C GLY A 255 14.87 -52.32 -14.07
N LEU A 256 15.01 -51.64 -12.92
CA LEU A 256 16.22 -51.02 -12.35
C LEU A 256 16.53 -49.52 -12.58
N VAL A 257 16.64 -48.86 -11.43
CA VAL A 257 17.10 -47.49 -11.12
C VAL A 257 18.63 -47.48 -11.02
N PRO A 258 19.29 -46.32 -11.25
CA PRO A 258 20.35 -45.92 -10.31
C PRO A 258 20.29 -44.45 -9.87
N LYS A 259 20.59 -44.27 -8.57
CA LYS A 259 20.92 -43.01 -7.88
C LYS A 259 22.36 -42.57 -8.22
N SER A 260 22.60 -41.26 -8.35
CA SER A 260 23.87 -40.61 -7.96
C SER A 260 23.55 -39.14 -7.60
N ARG A 261 23.68 -38.71 -6.34
CA ARG A 261 24.83 -38.35 -5.48
C ARG A 261 25.21 -36.87 -5.61
N CYS A 262 25.04 -36.19 -4.49
CA CYS A 262 25.39 -34.80 -4.17
C CYS A 262 26.88 -34.51 -4.37
N ASP A 263 27.21 -33.28 -4.76
CA ASP A 263 28.40 -32.58 -4.29
C ASP A 263 28.10 -31.11 -4.01
N SER A 264 28.60 -30.67 -2.85
CA SER A 264 28.40 -29.37 -2.23
C SER A 264 29.57 -28.45 -2.55
N VAL A 265 29.31 -27.19 -2.91
CA VAL A 265 30.34 -26.14 -2.89
C VAL A 265 29.83 -24.98 -2.05
N LYS A 266 30.55 -24.75 -0.94
CA LYS A 266 30.42 -23.59 -0.06
C LYS A 266 31.08 -22.39 -0.74
N GLN A 267 30.47 -21.21 -0.67
CA GLN A 267 31.14 -19.96 -0.98
C GLN A 267 30.78 -18.89 0.06
N GLU A 268 31.81 -18.27 0.61
CA GLU A 268 31.82 -17.34 1.74
C GLU A 268 31.35 -15.93 1.35
N CYS A 269 30.71 -15.23 2.30
CA CYS A 269 30.24 -13.85 2.17
C CYS A 269 31.30 -12.84 2.66
N PRO A 270 31.45 -11.66 2.04
CA PRO A 270 32.12 -10.52 2.66
C PRO A 270 31.15 -9.66 3.51
N SER A 271 31.66 -9.15 4.63
CA SER A 271 30.96 -8.30 5.61
C SER A 271 30.71 -6.86 5.14
N PRO A 272 29.71 -6.14 5.70
CA PRO A 272 29.32 -4.80 5.23
C PRO A 272 30.12 -3.65 5.86
N VAL A 273 30.38 -2.61 5.06
CA VAL A 273 31.02 -1.34 5.43
C VAL A 273 30.02 -0.41 6.15
N ALA A 274 30.49 0.23 7.21
CA ALA A 274 29.71 1.02 8.17
C ALA A 274 28.99 2.27 7.59
N ALA A 275 27.70 2.41 7.88
CA ALA A 275 26.91 3.61 7.59
C ALA A 275 27.08 4.68 8.69
N LYS A 276 27.41 5.91 8.29
CA LYS A 276 27.52 7.09 9.16
C LYS A 276 26.14 7.56 9.66
N ARG A 277 25.95 7.59 10.98
CA ARG A 277 24.81 8.21 11.67
C ARG A 277 24.74 9.71 11.39
N ARG A 278 23.54 10.24 11.09
CA ARG A 278 23.22 11.68 11.16
C ARG A 278 22.01 11.90 12.09
N LYS A 279 22.08 12.99 12.86
CA LYS A 279 21.16 13.40 13.93
C LYS A 279 19.78 13.78 13.37
N ALA A 280 18.72 13.33 14.05
CA ALA A 280 17.38 13.90 13.93
C ALA A 280 17.15 14.88 15.10
N GLU A 281 16.63 16.06 14.81
CA GLU A 281 16.24 17.04 15.83
C GLU A 281 14.86 16.71 16.39
N SER A 282 14.74 16.82 17.72
CA SER A 282 13.51 16.66 18.50
C SER A 282 12.74 17.99 18.47
N LEU A 283 11.48 17.95 18.00
CA LEU A 283 10.58 19.09 18.02
C LEU A 283 9.64 18.97 19.21
N LEU A 284 9.98 19.67 20.29
CA LEU A 284 9.05 20.11 21.32
C LEU A 284 8.30 21.34 20.79
N THR A 285 6.99 21.19 20.53
CA THR A 285 5.89 22.16 20.80
C THR A 285 4.59 21.68 20.17
#